data_AF-A0A7K2E832-F1
#
_entry.id   AF-A0A7K2E832-F1
#
_cell.length_a   1.000
_cell.length_b   1.000
_cell.length_c   1.000
_cell.angle_alpha   90.00
_cell.angle_beta   90.00
_cell.angle_gamma   90.00
#
_symmetry.space_group_name_H-M   'P 1'
#
loop_
_entity.id
_entity.type
_entity.pdbx_description
1 polymer ?
#
loop_
_entity_poly.entity_id
_entity_poly.type
_entity_poly.pdbx_seq_one_letter_code
_entity_poly.pdbx_strand_id
1 'polypeptide(L)'
;PRYCPHAPITRAETATLLARALNLPPGQPAGFVDVDPGGVHADSIDALAAAGVTNGCGPGPRYCPHAPITRAETATLLMRALDLHQT
;
A
#
# COMPACT_ATOMS: atom_id res chain seq x y z
N PRO A 1 2.14 4.52 -21.64
CA PRO A 1 1.27 4.12 -20.50
C PRO A 1 -0.22 4.35 -20.82
N ARG A 2 -1.07 3.33 -20.62
CA ARG A 2 -2.52 3.43 -20.83
C ARG A 2 -3.20 3.52 -19.47
N TYR A 3 -4.02 4.54 -19.27
CA TYR A 3 -4.86 4.67 -18.09
C TYR A 3 -6.13 3.81 -18.27
N CYS A 4 -6.45 2.98 -17.26
CA CYS A 4 -7.53 1.98 -17.31
C CYS A 4 -8.55 2.22 -16.18
N PRO A 5 -9.47 3.19 -16.32
CA PRO A 5 -10.32 3.67 -15.22
C PRO A 5 -11.36 2.64 -14.70
N HIS A 6 -11.63 1.59 -15.47
CA HIS A 6 -12.59 0.55 -15.10
C HIS A 6 -11.93 -0.75 -14.61
N ALA A 7 -10.60 -0.83 -14.66
CA ALA A 7 -9.89 -1.98 -14.13
C ALA A 7 -9.92 -1.93 -12.59
N PRO A 8 -10.07 -3.07 -11.90
CA PRO A 8 -9.85 -3.13 -10.46
C PRO A 8 -8.44 -2.66 -10.13
N ILE A 9 -8.32 -1.80 -9.12
CA ILE A 9 -7.03 -1.37 -8.59
C ILE A 9 -6.48 -2.45 -7.66
N THR A 10 -5.19 -2.75 -7.80
CA THR A 10 -4.48 -3.68 -6.92
C THR A 10 -4.11 -3.02 -5.60
N ARG A 11 -3.83 -3.86 -4.61
CA ARG A 11 -3.36 -3.38 -3.30
C ARG A 11 -2.02 -2.62 -3.41
N ALA A 12 -1.10 -3.06 -4.27
CA ALA A 12 0.18 -2.38 -4.50
C ALA A 12 0.06 -1.03 -5.21
N GLU A 13 -0.84 -0.91 -6.18
CA GLU A 13 -1.13 0.39 -6.82
C GLU A 13 -1.75 1.37 -5.83
N THR A 14 -2.64 0.87 -4.97
CA THR A 14 -3.20 1.67 -3.87
C THR A 14 -2.11 2.14 -2.91
N ALA A 15 -1.12 1.28 -2.60
CA ALA A 15 0.01 1.68 -1.77
C ALA A 15 0.79 2.85 -2.38
N THR A 16 1.09 2.76 -3.66
CA THR A 16 1.81 3.82 -4.38
C THR A 16 1.01 5.12 -4.41
N LEU A 17 -0.31 5.03 -4.61
CA LEU A 17 -1.18 6.19 -4.61
C LEU A 17 -1.19 6.89 -3.25
N LEU A 18 -1.35 6.14 -2.15
CA LEU A 18 -1.37 6.70 -0.79
C LEU A 18 0.00 7.23 -0.36
N ALA A 19 1.08 6.49 -0.60
CA ALA A 19 2.44 6.94 -0.26
C ALA A 19 2.77 8.28 -0.93
N ARG A 20 2.38 8.45 -2.21
CA ARG A 20 2.54 9.72 -2.93
C ARG A 20 1.62 10.82 -2.40
N ALA A 21 0.36 10.50 -2.13
CA ALA A 21 -0.60 11.49 -1.61
C ALA A 21 -0.18 12.04 -0.24
N LEU A 22 0.42 11.20 0.59
CA LEU A 22 0.96 11.55 1.91
C LEU A 22 2.40 12.07 1.87
N ASN A 23 3.04 12.09 0.70
CA ASN A 23 4.45 12.44 0.52
C ASN A 23 5.39 11.67 1.47
N LEU A 24 5.16 10.37 1.64
CA LEU A 24 5.98 9.54 2.52
C LEU A 24 7.38 9.31 1.92
N PRO A 25 8.44 9.34 2.75
CA PRO A 25 9.74 8.88 2.31
C PRO A 25 9.70 7.36 2.03
N PRO A 26 10.61 6.83 1.19
CA PRO A 26 10.74 5.39 1.00
C PRO A 26 10.97 4.69 2.35
N GLY A 27 10.27 3.57 2.57
CA GLY A 27 10.38 2.78 3.80
C GLY A 27 11.54 1.80 3.76
N GLN A 28 11.94 1.29 4.93
CA GLN A 28 12.78 0.09 5.02
C GLN A 28 11.94 -1.17 4.79
N PRO A 29 12.52 -2.28 4.30
CA PRO A 29 11.80 -3.53 4.07
C PRO A 29 10.95 -3.96 5.28
N ALA A 30 9.63 -3.99 5.08
CA ALA A 30 8.66 -4.30 6.14
C ALA A 30 8.56 -5.81 6.45
N GLY A 31 9.31 -6.65 5.71
CA GLY A 31 9.37 -8.10 5.92
C GLY A 31 8.25 -8.90 5.24
N PHE A 32 7.48 -8.29 4.33
CA PHE A 32 6.48 -9.02 3.55
C PHE A 32 7.14 -9.97 2.56
N VAL A 33 6.88 -11.28 2.69
CA VAL A 33 7.57 -12.34 1.93
C VAL A 33 7.12 -12.46 0.48
N ASP A 34 6.01 -11.81 0.12
CA ASP A 34 5.41 -11.80 -1.21
C ASP A 34 5.59 -10.44 -1.92
N VAL A 35 6.45 -9.56 -1.39
CA VAL A 35 6.85 -8.31 -2.03
C VAL A 35 8.26 -8.51 -2.61
N ASP A 36 8.37 -8.40 -3.93
CA ASP A 36 9.67 -8.36 -4.60
C ASP A 36 10.39 -7.04 -4.25
N PRO A 37 11.57 -7.07 -3.60
CA PRO A 37 12.30 -5.85 -3.26
C PRO A 37 12.70 -4.97 -4.46
N GLY A 38 12.79 -5.56 -5.67
CA GLY A 38 13.04 -4.81 -6.91
C GLY A 38 11.76 -4.27 -7.58
N GLY A 39 10.59 -4.56 -7.02
CA GLY A 39 9.30 -4.18 -7.59
C GLY A 39 9.01 -2.69 -7.46
N VAL A 40 8.37 -2.11 -8.49
CA VAL A 40 8.06 -0.67 -8.57
C VAL A 40 7.15 -0.14 -7.44
N HIS A 41 6.54 -1.02 -6.66
CA HIS A 41 5.66 -0.68 -5.54
C HIS A 41 6.29 -0.99 -4.17
N ALA A 42 7.46 -1.64 -4.11
CA ALA A 42 8.07 -2.13 -2.86
C ALA A 42 8.29 -0.98 -1.86
N ASP A 43 8.99 0.07 -2.27
CA ASP A 43 9.26 1.24 -1.42
C ASP A 43 7.98 1.89 -0.87
N SER A 44 6.90 1.91 -1.67
CA SER A 44 5.62 2.48 -1.25
C SER A 44 4.87 1.58 -0.26
N ILE A 45 4.96 0.26 -0.44
CA ILE A 45 4.42 -0.72 0.50
C ILE A 45 5.13 -0.61 1.84
N ASP A 46 6.46 -0.55 1.80
CA ASP A 46 7.32 -0.41 2.98
C ASP A 46 7.09 0.92 3.70
N ALA A 47 6.94 2.02 2.95
CA ALA A 47 6.62 3.34 3.51
C ALA A 47 5.28 3.34 4.27
N LEU A 48 4.24 2.72 3.69
CA LEU A 48 2.94 2.62 4.35
C LEU A 48 2.97 1.72 5.58
N ALA A 49 3.78 0.66 5.56
CA ALA A 49 3.96 -0.19 6.73
C ALA A 49 4.67 0.55 7.85
N ALA A 50 5.75 1.28 7.54
CA ALA A 50 6.48 2.11 8.49
C ALA A 50 5.60 3.23 9.08
N ALA A 51 4.71 3.79 8.28
CA ALA A 51 3.73 4.80 8.71
C ALA A 51 2.51 4.22 9.45
N GLY A 52 2.42 2.90 9.64
CA GLY A 52 1.29 2.25 10.32
C GLY A 52 -0.02 2.26 9.53
N VAL A 53 0.02 2.61 8.25
CA VAL A 53 -1.18 2.64 7.39
C VAL A 53 -1.62 1.22 7.02
N THR A 54 -0.67 0.31 6.82
CA THR A 54 -0.95 -1.08 6.45
C THR A 54 -0.20 -2.09 7.32
N ASN A 55 -0.83 -3.24 7.57
CA ASN A 55 -0.26 -4.36 8.31
C ASN A 55 -0.18 -5.65 7.44
N GLY A 56 -0.33 -5.51 6.12
CA GLY A 56 -0.36 -6.63 5.19
C GLY A 56 -1.76 -7.19 4.89
N CYS A 57 -1.82 -8.47 4.52
CA CYS A 57 -3.03 -9.22 4.21
C CYS A 57 -3.05 -10.56 4.97
N GLY A 58 -4.16 -10.81 5.68
CA GLY A 58 -4.39 -12.10 6.33
C GLY A 58 -3.32 -12.51 7.36
N PRO A 59 -3.21 -13.82 7.67
CA PRO A 59 -2.23 -14.32 8.62
C PRO A 59 -0.82 -14.43 8.00
N GLY A 60 0.19 -14.06 8.80
CA GLY A 60 1.60 -14.14 8.43
C GLY A 60 2.11 -12.88 7.69
N PRO A 61 3.40 -12.87 7.29
CA PRO A 61 4.06 -11.70 6.76
C PRO A 61 3.78 -11.54 5.26
N ARG A 62 2.52 -11.33 4.86
CA ARG A 62 2.15 -11.12 3.44
C ARG A 62 1.51 -9.77 3.23
N TYR A 63 1.66 -9.20 2.04
CA TYR A 63 1.02 -7.97 1.60
C TYR A 63 -0.09 -8.19 0.56
N CYS A 64 -0.02 -9.26 -0.23
CA CYS A 64 -0.90 -9.55 -1.37
C CYS A 64 -0.88 -8.43 -2.44
N PRO A 65 0.28 -8.07 -3.00
CA PRO A 65 0.43 -6.87 -3.86
C PRO A 65 -0.44 -6.92 -5.12
N HIS A 66 -0.62 -8.09 -5.71
CA HIS A 66 -1.35 -8.29 -6.96
C HIS A 66 -2.85 -8.54 -6.78
N ALA A 67 -3.32 -8.68 -5.55
CA ALA A 67 -4.74 -8.88 -5.29
C ALA A 67 -5.51 -7.56 -5.52
N PRO A 68 -6.69 -7.59 -6.16
CA PRO A 68 -7.61 -6.47 -6.14
C PRO A 68 -7.95 -6.09 -4.70
N ILE A 69 -7.89 -4.80 -4.38
CA ILE A 69 -8.28 -4.33 -3.06
C ILE A 69 -9.81 -4.15 -3.00
N THR A 70 -10.43 -4.56 -1.89
CA THR A 70 -11.86 -4.33 -1.70
C THR A 70 -12.13 -2.87 -1.29
N ARG A 71 -13.39 -2.43 -1.47
CA ARG A 71 -13.83 -1.10 -1.02
C ARG A 71 -13.64 -0.90 0.49
N ALA A 72 -13.90 -1.93 1.29
CA ALA A 72 -13.77 -1.87 2.74
C ALA A 72 -12.30 -1.70 3.15
N GLU A 73 -11.40 -2.47 2.56
CA GLU A 73 -9.96 -2.35 2.83
C GLU A 73 -9.41 -1.00 2.39
N THR A 74 -9.84 -0.50 1.23
CA THR A 74 -9.46 0.84 0.75
C THR A 74 -9.89 1.91 1.75
N ALA A 75 -11.12 1.83 2.27
CA ALA A 75 -11.60 2.75 3.30
C ALA A 75 -10.77 2.67 4.59
N THR A 76 -10.38 1.47 5.03
CA THR A 76 -9.50 1.30 6.19
C THR A 76 -8.13 1.96 6.00
N LEU A 77 -7.50 1.78 4.84
CA LEU A 77 -6.21 2.41 4.54
C LEU A 77 -6.35 3.93 4.47
N LEU A 78 -7.42 4.44 3.85
CA LEU A 78 -7.68 5.88 3.77
C LEU A 78 -7.90 6.51 5.14
N MET A 79 -8.66 5.87 6.03
CA MET A 79 -8.86 6.39 7.39
C MET A 79 -7.54 6.53 8.14
N ARG A 80 -6.71 5.48 8.11
CA ARG A 80 -5.39 5.51 8.76
C ARG A 80 -4.46 6.55 8.13
N ALA A 81 -4.50 6.70 6.80
CA ALA A 81 -3.75 7.72 6.08
C ALA A 81 -4.17 9.15 6.46
N LEU A 82 -5.48 9.40 6.59
CA LEU A 82 -6.01 10.71 6.97
C LEU A 82 -5.71 11.06 8.43
N ASP A 83 -5.73 10.07 9.32
CA ASP A 83 -5.33 10.27 10.72
C ASP A 83 -3.85 10.67 10.83
N LEU A 84 -2.98 10.09 9.99
CA LEU A 84 -1.56 10.45 9.93
C LEU A 84 -1.32 11.88 9.43
N HIS A 85 -2.08 12.35 8.44
CA HIS A 85 -1.89 13.69 7.87
C HIS A 85 -2.42 14.82 8.79
N GLN A 86 -3.23 14.49 9.79
CA GLN A 86 -3.81 15.50 10.70
C GLN A 86 -2.92 15.82 11.92
N THR A 87 -1.77 15.15 12.05
CA THR A 87 -0.75 15.43 13.07
C THR A 87 0.39 16.26 12.50
#